data_AF-A0A959CH48-F1
#
_entry.id   AF-A0A959CH48-F1
#
_cell.length_a   1.000
_cell.length_b   1.000
_cell.length_c   1.000
_cell.angle_alpha   90.00
_cell.angle_beta   90.00
_cell.angle_gamma   90.00
#
_symmetry.space_group_name_H-M   'P 1'
#
loop_
_entity.id
_entity.type
_entity.pdbx_description
1 polymer ?
#
loop_
_entity_poly.entity_id
_entity_poly.type
_entity_poly.pdbx_seq_one_letter_code
_entity_poly.pdbx_strand_id
1 'polypeptide(L)'
;MFDTDRWQEIYHSIRKHRLRTLLTAFGVFWGIFMLAVLLGAGSGLENGVTQNFNVAKNAVFIWTQRTSIPYKGLQPGRFIQLNNGDLQALR
;
A
#
# COMPACT_ATOMS: atom_id res chain seq x y z
N MET A 1 -4.68 -29.96 39.85
CA MET A 1 -5.33 -29.05 38.89
C MET A 1 -4.67 -29.13 37.51
N PHE A 2 -3.35 -29.31 37.45
CA PHE A 2 -2.66 -29.63 36.21
C PHE A 2 -2.40 -31.14 36.14
N ASP A 3 -3.17 -31.83 35.28
CA ASP A 3 -2.99 -33.25 35.02
C ASP A 3 -1.93 -33.44 33.94
N THR A 4 -0.68 -33.57 34.36
CA THR A 4 0.46 -33.87 33.46
C THR A 4 0.25 -35.18 32.70
N ASP A 5 -0.46 -36.13 33.29
CA ASP A 5 -0.80 -37.43 32.68
C ASP A 5 -1.65 -37.27 31.42
N ARG A 6 -2.63 -36.35 31.42
CA ARG A 6 -3.44 -36.04 30.23
C ARG A 6 -2.63 -35.45 29.10
N TRP A 7 -1.67 -34.57 29.43
CA TRP A 7 -0.78 -33.99 28.43
C TRP A 7 0.18 -35.03 27.83
N GLN A 8 0.68 -35.96 28.64
CA GLN A 8 1.49 -37.08 28.17
C GLN A 8 0.68 -38.04 27.28
N GLU A 9 -0.59 -38.30 27.61
CA GLU A 9 -1.48 -39.15 26.81
C GLU A 9 -1.80 -38.54 25.44
N ILE A 10 -2.07 -37.23 25.39
CA ILE A 10 -2.26 -36.49 24.13
C ILE A 10 -0.99 -36.53 23.28
N TYR A 11 0.18 -36.30 23.89
CA TYR A 11 1.46 -36.37 23.19
C TYR A 11 1.74 -37.78 22.64
N HIS A 12 1.46 -38.82 23.44
CA HIS A 12 1.57 -40.21 22.98
C HIS A 12 0.63 -40.51 21.81
N SER A 13 -0.60 -40.00 21.85
CA SER A 13 -1.59 -40.17 20.77
C SER A 13 -1.18 -39.48 19.48
N ILE A 14 -0.65 -38.26 19.56
CA ILE A 14 -0.08 -37.52 18.42
C ILE A 14 1.12 -38.27 17.85
N ARG A 15 2.02 -38.78 18.72
CA ARG A 15 3.21 -39.54 18.31
C ARG A 15 2.86 -40.90 17.68
N LYS A 16 1.71 -41.49 18.01
CA LYS A 16 1.20 -42.74 17.42
C LYS A 16 0.68 -42.54 15.99
N HIS A 17 0.09 -41.38 15.69
CA HIS A 17 -0.46 -41.05 14.35
C HIS A 17 0.18 -39.81 13.72
N ARG A 18 1.52 -39.82 13.61
CA ARG A 18 2.32 -38.65 13.19
C ARG A 18 1.90 -38.06 11.85
N LEU A 19 1.64 -38.90 10.84
CA LEU A 19 1.30 -38.45 9.49
C LEU A 19 -0.06 -37.73 9.44
N ARG A 20 -1.07 -38.32 10.07
CA ARG A 20 -2.43 -37.75 10.10
C ARG A 20 -2.43 -36.40 10.80
N THR A 21 -1.81 -36.32 11.98
CA THR A 21 -1.76 -35.08 12.76
C THR A 21 -0.90 -34.01 12.06
N LEU A 22 0.21 -34.41 11.41
CA LEU A 22 1.01 -33.48 10.60
C LEU A 22 0.21 -32.91 9.43
N LEU A 23 -0.46 -33.75 8.64
CA LEU A 23 -1.23 -33.30 7.47
C LEU A 23 -2.35 -32.33 7.86
N THR A 24 -3.05 -32.60 8.96
CA THR A 24 -4.09 -31.69 9.46
C THR A 24 -3.50 -30.37 9.97
N ALA A 25 -2.41 -30.42 10.73
CA ALA A 25 -1.75 -29.21 11.23
C ALA A 25 -1.16 -28.39 10.08
N PHE A 26 -0.57 -29.05 9.09
CA PHE A 26 -0.03 -28.44 7.89
C PHE A 26 -1.12 -27.78 7.04
N GLY A 27 -2.30 -28.41 6.90
CA GLY A 27 -3.42 -27.81 6.18
C GLY A 27 -3.91 -26.50 6.82
N VAL A 28 -4.07 -26.48 8.14
CA VAL A 28 -4.45 -25.25 8.87
C VAL A 28 -3.35 -24.19 8.77
N PHE A 29 -2.10 -24.59 8.99
CA PHE A 29 -0.94 -23.70 8.84
C PHE A 29 -0.88 -23.09 7.44
N TRP A 30 -1.06 -23.91 6.39
CA TRP A 30 -1.03 -23.48 5.00
C TRP A 30 -2.16 -22.51 4.68
N GLY A 31 -3.37 -22.74 5.19
CA GLY A 31 -4.49 -21.81 5.01
C GLY A 31 -4.22 -20.42 5.59
N ILE A 32 -3.70 -20.37 6.83
CA ILE A 32 -3.33 -19.10 7.49
C ILE A 32 -2.16 -18.44 6.75
N PHE A 33 -1.17 -19.23 6.31
CA PHE A 33 -0.04 -18.75 5.54
C PHE A 33 -0.49 -18.07 4.23
N MET A 34 -1.38 -18.70 3.47
CA MET A 34 -1.89 -18.14 2.21
C MET A 34 -2.67 -16.83 2.44
N LEU A 35 -3.47 -16.76 3.50
CA LEU A 35 -4.16 -15.52 3.89
C LEU A 35 -3.16 -14.40 4.25
N ALA A 36 -2.15 -14.71 5.05
CA ALA A 36 -1.14 -13.75 5.46
C ALA A 36 -0.31 -13.22 4.28
N VAL A 37 0.09 -14.10 3.35
CA VAL A 37 0.81 -13.72 2.13
C VAL A 37 -0.06 -12.82 1.26
N LEU A 38 -1.35 -13.15 1.07
CA LEU A 38 -2.24 -12.35 0.24
C LEU A 38 -2.51 -10.96 0.85
N LEU A 39 -2.70 -10.88 2.16
CA LEU A 39 -2.80 -9.60 2.88
C LEU A 39 -1.51 -8.79 2.76
N GLY A 40 -0.35 -9.41 2.98
CA GLY A 40 0.95 -8.75 2.86
C GLY A 40 1.22 -8.23 1.45
N ALA A 41 0.93 -9.04 0.42
CA ALA A 41 1.06 -8.64 -0.97
C ALA A 41 0.08 -7.52 -1.34
N GLY A 42 -1.18 -7.60 -0.88
CA GLY A 42 -2.21 -6.57 -1.11
C GLY A 42 -1.81 -5.23 -0.52
N SER A 43 -1.47 -5.18 0.77
CA SER A 43 -1.03 -3.95 1.43
C SER A 43 0.32 -3.45 0.89
N GLY A 44 1.23 -4.35 0.52
CA GLY A 44 2.49 -3.99 -0.12
C GLY A 44 2.29 -3.31 -1.48
N LEU A 45 1.39 -3.86 -2.30
CA LEU A 45 1.03 -3.29 -3.58
C LEU A 45 0.32 -1.94 -3.43
N GLU A 46 -0.65 -1.84 -2.50
CA GLU A 46 -1.36 -0.59 -2.21
C GLU A 46 -0.40 0.53 -1.82
N ASN A 47 0.55 0.23 -0.94
CA ASN A 47 1.57 1.19 -0.50
C ASN A 47 2.52 1.55 -1.64
N GLY A 48 2.98 0.57 -2.43
CA GLY A 48 3.87 0.82 -3.57
C GLY A 48 3.20 1.66 -4.65
N VAL A 49 1.95 1.37 -4.98
CA VAL A 49 1.13 2.16 -5.92
C VAL A 49 0.92 3.56 -5.33
N THR A 50 0.45 3.68 -4.09
CA THR A 50 0.20 4.99 -3.47
C THR A 50 1.44 5.88 -3.40
N GLN A 51 2.64 5.32 -3.15
CA GLN A 51 3.89 6.06 -3.18
C GLN A 51 4.21 6.62 -4.58
N ASN A 52 4.02 5.81 -5.63
CA ASN A 52 4.25 6.24 -7.01
C ASN A 52 3.18 7.23 -7.51
N PHE A 53 1.95 7.13 -7.01
CA PHE A 53 0.83 8.02 -7.37
C PHE A 53 0.65 9.22 -6.41
N ASN A 54 1.55 9.41 -5.43
CA ASN A 54 1.46 10.51 -4.46
C ASN A 54 1.65 11.92 -5.09
N VAL A 55 1.95 12.00 -6.38
CA VAL A 55 2.04 13.25 -7.14
C VAL A 55 0.65 13.88 -7.38
N ALA A 56 -0.45 13.13 -7.27
CA ALA A 56 -1.75 13.57 -7.80
C ALA A 56 -2.91 13.70 -6.79
N LYS A 57 -2.70 13.48 -5.47
CA LYS A 57 -3.82 13.61 -4.50
C LYS A 57 -4.23 15.06 -4.24
N ASN A 58 -3.29 16.02 -4.33
CA ASN A 58 -3.53 17.46 -4.11
C ASN A 58 -2.95 18.32 -5.27
N ALA A 59 -2.96 17.81 -6.50
CA ALA A 59 -2.45 18.55 -7.65
C ALA A 59 -3.58 19.35 -8.31
N VAL A 60 -3.40 20.66 -8.42
CA VAL A 60 -4.28 21.54 -9.21
C VAL A 60 -3.58 21.84 -10.53
N PHE A 61 -4.23 21.50 -11.64
CA PHE A 61 -3.72 21.83 -12.97
C PHE A 61 -4.29 23.18 -13.40
N ILE A 62 -3.40 24.12 -13.74
CA ILE A 62 -3.76 25.46 -14.19
C ILE A 62 -3.19 25.65 -15.60
N TRP A 63 -4.03 26.14 -16.52
CA TRP A 63 -3.61 26.52 -17.87
C TRP A 63 -3.75 28.02 -18.05
N THR A 64 -2.73 28.65 -18.63
CA THR A 64 -2.75 30.08 -18.91
C THR A 64 -3.38 30.36 -20.26
N GLN A 65 -4.30 31.32 -20.30
CA GLN A 65 -4.77 31.89 -21.56
C GLN A 65 -3.83 32.99 -22.07
N ARG A 66 -4.05 33.46 -23.29
CA ARG A 66 -3.26 34.55 -23.90
C ARG A 66 -3.42 35.85 -23.10
N THR A 67 -2.35 36.60 -22.96
CA THR A 67 -2.39 37.90 -22.25
C THR A 67 -3.24 38.94 -22.97
N SER A 68 -4.17 39.58 -22.27
CA SER A 68 -5.02 40.65 -22.83
C SER A 68 -4.42 42.05 -22.69
N ILE A 69 -3.47 42.25 -21.77
CA ILE A 69 -2.95 43.57 -21.39
C ILE A 69 -1.41 43.60 -21.58
N PRO A 70 -0.84 44.69 -22.13
CA PRO A 70 0.61 44.89 -22.15
C PRO A 70 1.18 45.14 -20.74
N TYR A 71 2.33 44.55 -20.43
CA TYR A 71 2.96 44.68 -19.10
C TYR A 71 4.48 44.77 -19.20
N LYS A 72 5.10 45.75 -18.54
CA LYS A 72 6.58 45.96 -18.51
C LYS A 72 7.26 45.86 -19.89
N GLY A 73 6.69 46.50 -20.92
CA GLY A 73 7.24 46.50 -22.28
C GLY A 73 6.94 45.23 -23.10
N LEU A 74 6.20 44.28 -22.54
CA LEU A 74 5.80 43.05 -23.22
C LEU A 74 4.45 43.24 -23.90
N GLN A 75 4.35 42.77 -25.15
CA GLN A 75 3.13 42.85 -25.96
C GLN A 75 2.06 41.84 -25.49
N PRO A 76 0.76 42.17 -25.70
CA PRO A 76 -0.35 41.25 -25.46
C PRO A 76 -0.36 40.08 -26.47
N GLY A 77 -1.10 39.02 -26.17
CA GLY A 77 -1.24 37.82 -27.02
C GLY A 77 -0.24 36.70 -26.73
N ARG A 78 0.57 36.82 -25.67
CA ARG A 78 1.59 35.81 -25.31
C ARG A 78 1.01 34.75 -24.38
N PHE A 79 1.56 33.55 -24.45
CA PHE A 79 1.32 32.50 -23.46
C PHE A 79 2.22 32.73 -22.24
N ILE A 80 1.65 32.58 -21.03
CA ILE A 80 2.41 32.68 -19.79
C ILE A 80 2.90 31.27 -19.44
N GLN A 81 4.20 31.07 -19.32
CA GLN A 81 4.73 29.80 -18.83
C GLN A 81 4.75 29.85 -17.30
N LEU A 82 3.87 29.06 -16.68
CA LEU A 82 3.89 28.88 -15.23
C LEU A 82 5.04 27.95 -14.85
N ASN A 83 5.83 28.38 -13.88
CA ASN A 83 6.85 27.53 -13.26
C ASN A 83 6.45 27.22 -11.81
N ASN A 84 7.11 26.22 -11.20
CA ASN A 84 6.84 25.88 -9.79
C ASN A 84 7.27 26.98 -8.79
N GLY A 85 8.08 27.96 -9.19
CA GLY A 85 8.41 29.14 -8.39
C GLY A 85 7.25 30.14 -8.29
N ASP A 86 6.37 30.19 -9.28
CA ASP A 86 5.16 31.02 -9.27
C ASP A 86 4.12 30.55 -8.24
N LEU A 87 4.27 29.33 -7.70
CA LEU A 87 3.46 28.83 -6.58
C LEU A 87 3.55 29.72 -5.34
N GLN A 88 4.68 30.42 -5.13
CA GLN A 88 4.81 31.36 -4.00
C GLN A 88 3.90 32.58 -4.16
N ALA A 89 3.54 32.97 -5.39
CA ALA A 89 2.65 34.09 -5.66
C ALA A 89 1.16 33.70 -5.54
N LEU A 90 0.83 32.41 -5.44
CA LEU A 90 -0.53 31.88 -5.28
C LEU A 90 -0.90 31.60 -3.80
N ARG A 91 0.03 31.78 -2.86
CA ARG A 91 -0.18 31.58 -1.42
C ARG A 91 -0.63 32.87 -0.75
#